data_AF-A0A0C3R1B8-F1
#
_entry.id   AF-A0A0C3R1B8-F1
#
_cell.length_a   1.000
_cell.length_b   1.000
_cell.length_c   1.000
_cell.angle_alpha   90.00
_cell.angle_beta   90.00
_cell.angle_gamma   90.00
#
_symmetry.space_group_name_H-M   'P 1'
#
loop_
_entity.id
_entity.type
_entity.pdbx_description
1 polymer ?
#
loop_
_entity_poly.entity_id
_entity_poly.type
_entity_poly.pdbx_seq_one_letter_code
_entity_poly.pdbx_strand_id
1 'polypeptide(L)'
;MKQGLVFLGLALGGLALNVNAQQCDLTITGTVPEGISLDKLVVSTYNKELPVISRDYSLCASKQDLEVVGRHSPNNTIYLMDKSGTIPRGIYTAEVFVQSKAITLGPASSLTKQACNLRCGYYASQRVLHSDKLQQLASQYQQLLASDRKAIGAFVSQHKAELAQLYYGDIKPKSMAPVDTSDLWVDPYSGAGLYFDSPNTILNSTFSDTVGTEAREARKQDKAVAEVMKQHMASLQGVMKGFNSWQERVEAVDRVSGELKASQDPAAIKVAQLLEDAIKKAEETLNNYLSNDNKTPVTSLTQADKTFNLLLADWTVAAYTHSKDKQAFSALFSEQFKQQLPIKDRELDKALSRLIDLPQHLGKMSLTDGYQHIQIEFNHALPASNKRYEFKDALHSVSFVYEKGAWRLDSVSQLPISHYNQG
;
A
#
# COMPACT_ATOMS: atom_id res chain seq x y z
N MET A 1 -63.41 -44.79 17.64
CA MET A 1 -63.64 -45.23 19.03
C MET A 1 -62.30 -45.65 19.63
N LYS A 2 -61.97 -45.07 20.80
CA LYS A 2 -60.99 -45.48 21.84
C LYS A 2 -59.51 -45.59 21.42
N GLN A 3 -58.67 -44.58 21.70
CA GLN A 3 -57.99 -44.25 22.97
C GLN A 3 -56.78 -45.13 23.32
N GLY A 4 -55.63 -44.48 23.50
CA GLY A 4 -54.55 -44.86 24.42
C GLY A 4 -53.24 -44.11 24.11
N LEU A 5 -52.96 -42.99 24.81
CA LEU A 5 -52.07 -42.86 26.00
C LEU A 5 -50.57 -42.80 25.57
N VAL A 6 -49.66 -41.96 26.08
CA VAL A 6 -49.64 -40.96 27.16
C VAL A 6 -48.38 -40.09 27.02
N PHE A 7 -48.49 -38.84 27.45
CA PHE A 7 -47.39 -37.90 27.72
C PHE A 7 -46.52 -38.35 28.90
N LEU A 8 -45.20 -38.21 28.79
CA LEU A 8 -44.34 -37.89 29.94
C LEU A 8 -43.14 -37.10 29.42
N GLY A 9 -43.18 -35.78 29.64
CA GLY A 9 -42.02 -34.93 29.50
C GLY A 9 -41.13 -35.04 30.73
N LEU A 10 -39.84 -34.79 30.53
CA LEU A 10 -38.94 -34.21 31.52
C LEU A 10 -37.86 -33.44 30.76
N ALA A 11 -37.98 -32.12 30.79
CA ALA A 11 -36.87 -31.21 30.55
C ALA A 11 -35.82 -31.42 31.63
N LEU A 12 -34.53 -31.38 31.25
CA LEU A 12 -33.40 -30.87 32.05
C LEU A 12 -32.12 -31.04 31.23
N GLY A 13 -31.32 -29.96 31.17
CA GLY A 13 -29.94 -30.02 30.72
C GLY A 13 -29.66 -29.25 29.45
N GLY A 14 -29.79 -27.92 29.52
CA GLY A 14 -29.08 -27.05 28.60
C GLY A 14 -27.58 -27.34 28.67
N LEU A 15 -27.05 -27.96 27.64
CA LEU A 15 -25.72 -27.67 27.16
C LEU A 15 -25.91 -26.69 26.01
N ALA A 16 -26.14 -25.42 26.37
CA ALA A 16 -25.63 -24.35 25.55
C ALA A 16 -24.11 -24.49 25.60
N LEU A 17 -23.57 -25.38 24.76
CA LEU A 17 -22.19 -25.26 24.34
C LEU A 17 -22.10 -23.86 23.78
N ASN A 18 -21.38 -23.00 24.49
CA ASN A 18 -20.71 -21.84 23.92
C ASN A 18 -19.80 -22.37 22.82
N VAL A 19 -20.39 -22.73 21.68
CA VAL A 19 -19.70 -22.76 20.41
C VAL A 19 -19.53 -21.29 20.08
N ASN A 20 -18.45 -20.69 20.62
CA ASN A 20 -17.73 -19.71 19.83
C ASN A 20 -17.59 -20.38 18.47
N ALA A 21 -18.40 -19.97 17.49
CA ALA A 21 -18.21 -20.41 16.12
C ALA A 21 -16.77 -20.00 15.80
N GLN A 22 -15.85 -20.97 15.84
CA GLN A 22 -14.45 -20.72 15.57
C GLN A 22 -14.42 -20.08 14.19
N GLN A 23 -14.07 -18.80 14.16
CA GLN A 23 -14.09 -18.04 12.93
C GLN A 23 -13.10 -18.70 11.97
N CYS A 24 -13.62 -19.26 10.88
CA CYS A 24 -12.82 -19.99 9.91
C CYS A 24 -12.18 -19.03 8.91
N ASP A 25 -11.09 -18.39 9.31
CA ASP A 25 -10.37 -17.46 8.43
C ASP A 25 -9.56 -18.18 7.34
N LEU A 26 -9.12 -19.41 7.63
CA LEU A 26 -8.33 -20.25 6.74
C LEU A 26 -8.77 -21.72 6.84
N THR A 27 -9.11 -22.31 5.70
CA THR A 27 -9.28 -23.76 5.58
C THR A 27 -7.97 -24.40 5.16
N ILE A 28 -7.49 -25.38 5.92
CA ILE A 28 -6.29 -26.16 5.62
C ILE A 28 -6.72 -27.58 5.26
N THR A 29 -6.40 -28.01 4.05
CA THR A 29 -6.74 -29.33 3.52
C THR A 29 -5.50 -30.11 3.16
N GLY A 30 -5.62 -31.43 3.05
CA GLY A 30 -4.57 -32.26 2.49
C GLY A 30 -4.87 -33.75 2.64
N THR A 31 -3.98 -34.55 2.08
CA THR A 31 -4.02 -36.01 2.17
C THR A 31 -2.73 -36.50 2.81
N VAL A 32 -2.85 -37.34 3.83
CA VAL A 32 -1.72 -37.96 4.52
C VAL A 32 -1.15 -39.07 3.63
N PRO A 33 0.15 -39.03 3.26
CA PRO A 33 0.76 -40.05 2.41
C PRO A 33 0.63 -41.45 2.98
N GLU A 34 0.50 -42.44 2.10
CA GLU A 34 0.48 -43.85 2.49
C GLU A 34 1.71 -44.23 3.33
N GLY A 35 1.53 -45.17 4.26
CA GLY A 35 2.59 -45.63 5.15
C GLY A 35 2.93 -44.68 6.32
N ILE A 36 2.44 -43.43 6.33
CA ILE A 36 2.54 -42.55 7.50
C ILE A 36 1.42 -42.89 8.48
N SER A 37 1.74 -43.04 9.78
CA SER A 37 0.73 -43.25 10.82
C SER A 37 -0.07 -41.96 11.06
N LEU A 38 -1.37 -42.10 11.34
CA LEU A 38 -2.17 -40.98 11.84
C LEU A 38 -1.88 -40.70 13.33
N ASP A 39 -1.26 -41.65 14.03
CA ASP A 39 -0.85 -41.46 15.43
C ASP A 39 0.20 -40.35 15.52
N LYS A 40 -0.08 -39.34 16.36
CA LYS A 40 0.76 -38.14 16.56
C LYS A 40 1.01 -37.32 15.28
N LEU A 41 0.10 -37.36 14.31
CA LEU A 41 0.14 -36.51 13.12
C LEU A 41 -0.62 -35.20 13.39
N VAL A 42 0.02 -34.07 13.10
CA VAL A 42 -0.56 -32.74 13.31
C VAL A 42 -0.30 -31.83 12.12
N VAL A 43 -1.21 -30.89 11.86
CA VAL A 43 -0.85 -29.67 11.17
C VAL A 43 -0.26 -28.71 12.21
N SER A 44 1.04 -28.46 12.10
CA SER A 44 1.80 -27.64 13.01
C SER A 44 2.07 -26.27 12.40
N THR A 45 1.90 -25.25 13.23
CA THR A 45 2.40 -23.89 13.06
C THR A 45 3.41 -23.59 14.15
N TYR A 46 3.95 -22.38 14.21
CA TYR A 46 4.86 -22.00 15.30
C TYR A 46 4.21 -22.14 16.69
N ASN A 47 2.93 -21.78 16.83
CA ASN A 47 2.26 -21.68 18.14
C ASN A 47 1.03 -22.57 18.33
N LYS A 48 0.58 -23.27 17.29
CA LYS A 48 -0.60 -24.14 17.35
C LYS A 48 -0.39 -25.44 16.59
N GLU A 49 -0.88 -26.52 17.18
CA GLU A 49 -0.95 -27.84 16.56
C GLU A 49 -2.41 -28.25 16.43
N LEU A 50 -2.80 -28.68 15.23
CA LEU A 50 -4.13 -29.16 14.93
C LEU A 50 -4.05 -30.66 14.63
N PRO A 51 -4.71 -31.53 15.40
CA PRO A 51 -4.60 -32.98 15.21
C PRO A 51 -5.19 -33.41 13.86
N VAL A 52 -4.51 -34.30 13.16
CA VAL A 52 -4.97 -34.91 11.91
C VAL A 52 -5.45 -36.32 12.21
N ILE A 53 -6.77 -36.50 12.25
CA ILE A 53 -7.40 -37.77 12.62
C ILE A 53 -7.89 -38.60 11.43
N SER A 54 -7.81 -38.05 10.21
CA SER A 54 -8.23 -38.69 8.97
C SER A 54 -7.16 -38.58 7.89
N ARG A 55 -7.14 -39.53 6.95
CA ARG A 55 -6.23 -39.54 5.79
C ARG A 55 -6.46 -38.31 4.91
N ASP A 56 -7.71 -38.05 4.56
CA ASP A 56 -8.12 -36.79 3.93
C ASP A 56 -8.65 -35.88 5.04
N TYR A 57 -8.03 -34.73 5.24
CA TYR A 57 -8.38 -33.82 6.32
C TYR A 57 -8.77 -32.45 5.80
N SER A 58 -9.65 -31.81 6.57
CA SER A 58 -10.01 -30.40 6.44
C SER A 58 -10.06 -29.79 7.83
N LEU A 59 -9.19 -28.85 8.07
CA LEU A 59 -9.00 -28.18 9.34
C LEU A 59 -9.32 -26.70 9.18
N CYS A 60 -9.87 -26.14 10.23
CA CYS A 60 -10.23 -24.73 10.29
C CYS A 60 -9.29 -24.01 11.28
N ALA A 61 -8.74 -22.87 10.87
CA ALA A 61 -7.89 -22.05 11.71
C ALA A 61 -8.19 -20.56 11.54
N SER A 62 -8.04 -19.79 12.62
CA SER A 62 -8.03 -18.33 12.56
C SER A 62 -6.65 -17.82 12.13
N LYS A 63 -6.57 -16.65 11.49
CA LYS A 63 -5.26 -16.05 11.13
C LYS A 63 -4.46 -15.63 12.36
N GLN A 64 -5.15 -15.33 13.46
CA GLN A 64 -4.54 -15.03 14.76
C GLN A 64 -3.80 -16.26 15.32
N ASP A 65 -4.43 -17.42 15.30
CA ASP A 65 -3.83 -18.68 15.76
C ASP A 65 -2.57 -19.07 14.98
N LEU A 66 -2.54 -18.71 13.70
CA LEU A 66 -1.41 -18.95 12.80
C LEU A 66 -0.42 -17.78 12.78
N GLU A 67 -0.64 -16.77 13.64
CA GLU A 67 0.15 -15.54 13.79
C GLU A 67 0.39 -14.75 12.51
N VAL A 68 -0.53 -14.83 11.54
CA VAL A 68 -0.30 -14.27 10.20
C VAL A 68 -0.13 -12.76 10.29
N VAL A 69 1.10 -12.31 10.07
CA VAL A 69 1.46 -10.90 10.12
C VAL A 69 1.10 -10.18 8.83
N GLY A 70 0.89 -8.86 8.95
CA GLY A 70 0.58 -7.97 7.85
C GLY A 70 1.71 -7.59 6.93
N ARG A 71 2.38 -8.58 6.36
CA ARG A 71 3.54 -8.41 5.49
C ARG A 71 3.27 -9.05 4.13
N HIS A 72 3.96 -8.55 3.10
CA HIS A 72 3.85 -9.12 1.75
C HIS A 72 4.50 -10.51 1.67
N SER A 73 5.74 -10.63 2.14
CA SER A 73 6.42 -11.93 2.26
C SER A 73 6.18 -12.52 3.65
N PRO A 74 5.61 -13.73 3.76
CA PRO A 74 5.30 -14.33 5.04
C PRO A 74 6.55 -14.95 5.67
N ASN A 75 6.66 -14.83 6.99
CA ASN A 75 7.54 -15.69 7.78
C ASN A 75 6.80 -16.93 8.28
N ASN A 76 5.49 -17.01 8.02
CA ASN A 76 4.62 -18.00 8.62
C ASN A 76 4.48 -19.18 7.69
N THR A 77 4.90 -20.33 8.20
CA THR A 77 4.83 -21.58 7.49
C THR A 77 4.02 -22.57 8.31
N ILE A 78 3.16 -23.32 7.63
CA ILE A 78 2.48 -24.48 8.20
C ILE A 78 3.09 -25.77 7.66
N TYR A 79 3.05 -26.81 8.50
CA TYR A 79 3.62 -28.11 8.20
C TYR A 79 2.62 -29.20 8.52
N LEU A 80 2.45 -30.16 7.61
CA LEU A 80 1.97 -31.48 8.01
C LEU A 80 3.15 -32.18 8.69
N MET A 81 3.03 -32.48 9.98
CA MET A 81 4.14 -32.92 10.82
C MET A 81 3.83 -34.25 11.49
N ASP A 82 4.73 -35.20 11.33
CA ASP A 82 4.75 -36.50 12.03
C ASP A 82 5.62 -36.39 13.28
N LYS A 83 4.99 -36.56 14.45
CA LYS A 83 5.62 -36.50 15.77
C LYS A 83 5.78 -37.88 16.41
N SER A 84 5.66 -38.96 15.65
CA SER A 84 5.84 -40.33 16.15
C SER A 84 7.29 -40.63 16.54
N GLY A 85 8.27 -40.00 15.88
CA GLY A 85 9.70 -40.14 16.16
C GLY A 85 10.24 -39.19 17.24
N THR A 86 11.50 -39.40 17.63
CA THR A 86 12.22 -38.55 18.61
C THR A 86 12.41 -37.12 18.13
N ILE A 87 12.49 -36.91 16.81
CA ILE A 87 12.58 -35.60 16.18
C ILE A 87 11.36 -35.44 15.26
N PRO A 88 10.49 -34.45 15.50
CA PRO A 88 9.36 -34.17 14.63
C PRO A 88 9.78 -34.00 13.17
N ARG A 89 8.99 -34.55 12.26
CA ARG A 89 9.27 -34.57 10.82
C ARG A 89 8.21 -33.80 10.06
N GLY A 90 8.62 -32.74 9.36
CA GLY A 90 7.78 -32.12 8.34
C GLY A 90 7.65 -33.01 7.10
N ILE A 91 6.42 -33.29 6.70
CA ILE A 91 6.07 -34.07 5.48
C ILE A 91 5.82 -33.11 4.33
N TYR A 92 4.85 -32.21 4.50
CA TYR A 92 4.50 -31.18 3.55
C TYR A 92 4.49 -29.81 4.23
N THR A 93 4.68 -28.77 3.43
CA THR A 93 4.79 -27.39 3.92
C THR A 93 4.10 -26.42 2.99
N ALA A 94 3.62 -25.30 3.55
CA ALA A 94 3.05 -24.19 2.78
C ALA A 94 3.30 -22.86 3.51
N GLU A 95 3.49 -21.80 2.74
CA GLU A 95 3.49 -20.43 3.26
C GLU A 95 2.05 -19.93 3.45
N VAL A 96 1.82 -19.18 4.54
CA VAL A 96 0.51 -18.59 4.84
C VAL A 96 0.58 -17.08 4.66
N PHE A 97 -0.24 -16.57 3.75
CA PHE A 97 -0.37 -15.14 3.49
C PHE A 97 -1.65 -14.62 4.15
N VAL A 98 -1.69 -13.32 4.47
CA VAL A 98 -2.91 -12.70 5.00
C VAL A 98 -4.06 -12.72 3.98
N GLN A 99 -3.75 -12.82 2.68
CA GLN A 99 -4.72 -12.99 1.60
C GLN A 99 -5.25 -14.44 1.50
N SER A 100 -4.56 -15.43 2.08
CA SER A 100 -4.96 -16.84 1.99
C SER A 100 -6.32 -17.07 2.64
N LYS A 101 -7.18 -17.81 1.92
CA LYS A 101 -8.49 -18.30 2.40
C LYS A 101 -8.54 -19.82 2.51
N ALA A 102 -7.79 -20.50 1.65
CA ALA A 102 -7.60 -21.94 1.69
C ALA A 102 -6.16 -22.29 1.36
N ILE A 103 -5.64 -23.33 1.97
CA ILE A 103 -4.35 -23.94 1.66
C ILE A 103 -4.54 -25.44 1.55
N THR A 104 -3.92 -26.04 0.54
CA THR A 104 -3.79 -27.49 0.41
C THR A 104 -2.34 -27.87 0.67
N LEU A 105 -2.09 -28.60 1.75
CA LEU A 105 -0.79 -29.13 2.12
C LEU A 105 -0.49 -30.39 1.29
N GLY A 106 0.54 -30.31 0.45
CA GLY A 106 0.93 -31.40 -0.43
C GLY A 106 2.27 -31.17 -1.15
N PRO A 107 2.58 -32.00 -2.17
CA PRO A 107 3.75 -31.83 -3.01
C PRO A 107 3.85 -30.43 -3.64
N ALA A 108 2.76 -29.94 -4.23
CA ALA A 108 2.73 -28.64 -4.90
C ALA A 108 3.03 -27.47 -3.96
N SER A 109 2.40 -27.41 -2.79
CA SER A 109 2.66 -26.35 -1.80
C SER A 109 4.11 -26.39 -1.29
N SER A 110 4.65 -27.60 -1.11
CA SER A 110 6.01 -27.82 -0.63
C SER A 110 7.05 -27.35 -1.65
N LEU A 111 6.84 -27.69 -2.93
CA LEU A 111 7.70 -27.23 -4.03
C LEU A 111 7.53 -25.73 -4.31
N THR A 112 6.33 -25.17 -4.13
CA THR A 112 6.10 -23.71 -4.27
C THR A 112 6.96 -22.94 -3.29
N LYS A 113 7.03 -23.37 -2.02
CA LYS A 113 7.92 -22.76 -1.02
C LYS A 113 9.39 -22.82 -1.45
N GLN A 114 9.83 -23.94 -2.03
CA GLN A 114 11.21 -24.08 -2.54
C GLN A 114 11.49 -23.15 -3.72
N ALA A 115 10.54 -23.03 -4.65
CA ALA A 115 10.63 -22.14 -5.81
C ALA A 115 10.69 -20.66 -5.38
N CYS A 116 9.87 -20.28 -4.41
CA CYS A 116 9.79 -18.92 -3.89
C CYS A 116 11.02 -18.49 -3.08
N ASN A 117 11.59 -19.39 -2.26
CA ASN A 117 12.77 -19.13 -1.44
C ASN A 117 12.70 -17.77 -0.69
N LEU A 118 11.58 -17.51 0.00
CA LEU A 118 11.28 -16.28 0.74
C LEU A 118 11.17 -14.99 -0.09
N ARG A 119 11.09 -15.10 -1.43
CA ARG A 119 10.96 -13.93 -2.33
C ARG A 119 9.50 -13.62 -2.68
N CYS A 120 8.64 -14.62 -2.70
CA CYS A 120 7.25 -14.45 -3.11
C CYS A 120 6.43 -13.67 -2.08
N GLY A 121 5.61 -12.75 -2.57
CA GLY A 121 4.35 -12.43 -1.91
C GLY A 121 3.25 -13.39 -2.36
N TYR A 122 2.01 -13.05 -1.99
CA TYR A 122 0.85 -13.90 -2.25
C TYR A 122 0.65 -14.18 -3.75
N TYR A 123 0.73 -13.16 -4.59
CA TYR A 123 0.37 -13.29 -6.00
C TYR A 123 1.42 -14.07 -6.81
N ALA A 124 2.71 -13.84 -6.56
CA ALA A 124 3.75 -14.67 -7.14
C ALA A 124 3.63 -16.13 -6.66
N SER A 125 3.37 -16.34 -5.37
CA SER A 125 3.18 -17.69 -4.81
C SER A 125 2.00 -18.41 -5.46
N GLN A 126 0.87 -17.76 -5.64
CA GLN A 126 -0.29 -18.33 -6.35
C GLN A 126 0.03 -18.66 -7.80
N ARG A 127 0.74 -17.78 -8.53
CA ARG A 127 1.13 -18.06 -9.92
C ARG A 127 2.06 -19.27 -10.02
N VAL A 128 3.06 -19.35 -9.14
CA VAL A 128 3.98 -20.50 -9.07
C VAL A 128 3.19 -21.78 -8.77
N LEU A 129 2.33 -21.74 -7.73
CA LEU A 129 1.51 -22.86 -7.30
C LEU A 129 0.67 -23.45 -8.45
N HIS A 130 0.10 -22.61 -9.30
CA HIS A 130 -0.78 -23.03 -10.38
C HIS A 130 -0.07 -23.22 -11.73
N SER A 131 1.26 -23.14 -11.79
CA SER A 131 1.99 -23.35 -13.05
C SER A 131 2.04 -24.83 -13.43
N ASP A 132 1.82 -25.13 -14.72
CA ASP A 132 1.83 -26.51 -15.25
C ASP A 132 3.14 -27.24 -14.91
N LYS A 133 4.25 -26.54 -15.03
CA LYS A 133 5.57 -27.09 -14.75
C LYS A 133 5.74 -27.45 -13.27
N LEU A 134 5.22 -26.65 -12.34
CA LEU A 134 5.20 -27.02 -10.92
C LEU A 134 4.29 -28.22 -10.68
N GLN A 135 3.12 -28.29 -11.32
CA GLN A 135 2.19 -29.42 -11.18
C GLN A 135 2.79 -30.73 -11.70
N GLN A 136 3.58 -30.68 -12.77
CA GLN A 136 4.35 -31.82 -13.26
C GLN A 136 5.42 -32.27 -12.23
N LEU A 137 6.20 -31.32 -11.68
CA LEU A 137 7.19 -31.63 -10.65
C LEU A 137 6.53 -32.17 -9.37
N ALA A 138 5.38 -31.63 -8.98
CA ALA A 138 4.60 -32.08 -7.84
C ALA A 138 4.12 -33.53 -8.02
N SER A 139 3.69 -33.90 -9.23
CA SER A 139 3.29 -35.26 -9.57
C SER A 139 4.45 -36.25 -9.49
N GLN A 140 5.65 -35.84 -9.91
CA GLN A 140 6.87 -36.65 -9.77
C GLN A 140 7.30 -36.76 -8.31
N TYR A 141 7.25 -35.65 -7.56
CA TYR A 141 7.56 -35.60 -6.14
C TYR A 141 6.63 -36.50 -5.31
N GLN A 142 5.36 -36.60 -5.70
CA GLN A 142 4.38 -37.46 -5.03
C GLN A 142 4.74 -38.96 -5.08
N GLN A 143 5.53 -39.40 -6.08
CA GLN A 143 5.98 -40.78 -6.18
C GLN A 143 7.09 -41.13 -5.18
N LEU A 144 7.70 -40.13 -4.55
CA LEU A 144 8.71 -40.34 -3.52
C LEU A 144 8.03 -40.76 -2.22
N LEU A 145 8.57 -41.79 -1.58
CA LEU A 145 8.12 -42.17 -0.25
C LEU A 145 8.30 -40.99 0.71
N ALA A 146 7.21 -40.57 1.36
CA ALA A 146 7.22 -39.48 2.31
C ALA A 146 8.20 -39.71 3.47
N SER A 147 8.62 -40.96 3.71
CA SER A 147 9.61 -41.40 4.70
C SER A 147 11.07 -41.30 4.22
N ASP A 148 11.36 -41.19 2.92
CA ASP A 148 12.72 -41.16 2.38
C ASP A 148 13.27 -39.72 2.23
N ARG A 149 13.97 -39.25 3.28
CA ARG A 149 14.56 -37.90 3.29
C ARG A 149 15.66 -37.72 2.25
N LYS A 150 16.39 -38.79 1.92
CA LYS A 150 17.51 -38.73 0.99
C LYS A 150 17.00 -38.54 -0.44
N ALA A 151 15.97 -39.31 -0.83
CA ALA A 151 15.33 -39.16 -2.13
C ALA A 151 14.66 -37.79 -2.27
N ILE A 152 13.93 -37.32 -1.24
CA ILE A 152 13.32 -35.99 -1.23
C ILE A 152 14.39 -34.88 -1.40
N GLY A 153 15.47 -34.94 -0.63
CA GLY A 153 16.57 -33.97 -0.72
C GLY A 153 17.27 -34.00 -2.08
N ALA A 154 17.47 -35.19 -2.64
CA ALA A 154 18.05 -35.36 -3.97
C ALA A 154 17.15 -34.76 -5.06
N PHE A 155 15.84 -35.00 -5.00
CA PHE A 155 14.87 -34.44 -5.94
C PHE A 155 14.89 -32.90 -5.93
N VAL A 156 14.79 -32.28 -4.74
CA VAL A 156 14.82 -30.81 -4.62
C VAL A 156 16.15 -30.25 -5.12
N SER A 157 17.26 -30.95 -4.85
CA SER A 157 18.59 -30.52 -5.32
C SER A 157 18.72 -30.62 -6.84
N GLN A 158 18.21 -31.70 -7.44
CA GLN A 158 18.21 -31.92 -8.88
C GLN A 158 17.38 -30.85 -9.62
N HIS A 159 16.21 -30.51 -9.10
CA HIS A 159 15.30 -29.56 -9.72
C HIS A 159 15.45 -28.12 -9.23
N LYS A 160 16.52 -27.80 -8.48
CA LYS A 160 16.71 -26.48 -7.87
C LYS A 160 16.65 -25.33 -8.89
N ALA A 161 17.29 -25.50 -10.05
CA ALA A 161 17.30 -24.48 -11.10
C ALA A 161 15.92 -24.29 -11.73
N GLU A 162 15.20 -25.38 -12.00
CA GLU A 162 13.83 -25.34 -12.53
C GLU A 162 12.89 -24.65 -11.54
N LEU A 163 12.95 -25.02 -10.25
CA LEU A 163 12.14 -24.40 -9.20
C LEU A 163 12.43 -22.90 -9.08
N ALA A 164 13.70 -22.49 -9.14
CA ALA A 164 14.06 -21.07 -9.09
C ALA A 164 13.56 -20.29 -10.32
N GLN A 165 13.49 -20.92 -11.49
CA GLN A 165 12.96 -20.30 -12.71
C GLN A 165 11.45 -20.07 -12.64
N LEU A 166 10.69 -20.94 -11.95
CA LEU A 166 9.23 -20.80 -11.82
C LEU A 166 8.81 -19.48 -11.18
N TYR A 167 9.62 -18.91 -10.28
CA TYR A 167 9.34 -17.62 -9.65
C TYR A 167 9.19 -16.51 -10.70
N TYR A 168 10.14 -16.45 -11.64
CA TYR A 168 10.09 -15.52 -12.77
C TYR A 168 9.05 -15.98 -13.80
N GLY A 169 8.87 -17.29 -13.98
CA GLY A 169 8.01 -17.86 -15.02
C GLY A 169 8.47 -17.36 -16.40
N ASP A 170 7.51 -16.93 -17.21
CA ASP A 170 7.78 -16.30 -18.52
C ASP A 170 8.01 -14.79 -18.45
N ILE A 171 8.00 -14.22 -17.23
CA ILE A 171 8.15 -12.79 -17.03
C ILE A 171 9.60 -12.43 -17.27
N LYS A 172 9.82 -11.46 -18.17
CA LYS A 172 11.08 -10.73 -18.30
C LYS A 172 10.86 -9.35 -17.70
N PRO A 173 11.16 -9.14 -16.41
CA PRO A 173 10.94 -7.84 -15.78
C PRO A 173 11.71 -6.77 -16.55
N LYS A 174 11.06 -5.64 -16.79
CA LYS A 174 11.72 -4.49 -17.38
C LYS A 174 12.79 -4.00 -16.40
N SER A 175 13.89 -3.50 -16.95
CA SER A 175 14.88 -2.78 -16.17
C SER A 175 14.33 -1.42 -15.77
N MET A 176 14.72 -0.98 -14.57
CA MET A 176 14.44 0.37 -14.11
C MET A 176 15.15 1.36 -15.04
N ALA A 177 14.46 2.42 -15.45
CA ALA A 177 15.12 3.53 -16.13
C ALA A 177 16.10 4.23 -15.18
N PRO A 178 17.24 4.78 -15.66
CA PRO A 178 18.10 5.60 -14.82
C PRO A 178 17.29 6.74 -14.22
N VAL A 179 17.37 6.89 -12.89
CA VAL A 179 16.83 8.05 -12.18
C VAL A 179 18.02 8.89 -11.75
N ASP A 180 17.98 10.18 -12.08
CA ASP A 180 19.00 11.11 -11.61
C ASP A 180 18.81 11.35 -10.11
N THR A 181 19.70 10.78 -9.30
CA THR A 181 19.72 10.95 -7.85
C THR A 181 20.79 11.95 -7.39
N SER A 182 21.52 12.58 -8.32
CA SER A 182 22.68 13.42 -7.99
C SER A 182 22.30 14.70 -7.25
N ASP A 183 21.06 15.18 -7.44
CA ASP A 183 20.54 16.40 -6.81
C ASP A 183 19.87 16.17 -5.45
N LEU A 184 19.68 14.91 -5.01
CA LEU A 184 18.98 14.59 -3.76
C LEU A 184 19.66 13.43 -3.05
N TRP A 185 20.24 13.70 -1.87
CA TRP A 185 20.55 12.64 -0.90
C TRP A 185 19.21 12.05 -0.43
N VAL A 186 18.79 10.94 -1.01
CA VAL A 186 17.54 10.25 -0.63
C VAL A 186 17.86 9.28 0.49
N ASP A 187 17.61 9.70 1.73
CA ASP A 187 17.51 8.74 2.83
C ASP A 187 16.21 7.92 2.65
N PRO A 188 16.18 6.64 3.05
CA PRO A 188 14.96 5.86 3.08
C PRO A 188 13.83 6.62 3.77
N TYR A 189 12.66 6.66 3.15
CA TYR A 189 11.49 7.31 3.74
C TYR A 189 11.14 6.62 5.07
N SER A 190 11.36 7.32 6.20
CA SER A 190 11.24 6.75 7.56
C SER A 190 9.81 6.75 8.12
N GLY A 191 8.81 7.07 7.30
CA GLY A 191 7.39 7.04 7.71
C GLY A 191 6.98 8.10 8.73
N ALA A 192 7.77 9.18 8.87
CA ALA A 192 7.57 10.20 9.91
C ALA A 192 7.30 11.62 9.36
N GLY A 193 6.52 11.71 8.27
CA GLY A 193 5.92 12.97 7.84
C GLY A 193 6.17 13.29 6.38
N LEU A 194 5.16 13.03 5.54
CA LEU A 194 5.08 13.69 4.24
C LEU A 194 4.70 15.15 4.46
N TYR A 195 5.57 16.06 3.99
CA TYR A 195 5.32 17.51 4.08
C TYR A 195 4.60 18.01 2.83
N PHE A 196 3.33 17.64 2.70
CA PHE A 196 2.44 18.33 1.77
C PHE A 196 1.94 19.63 2.37
N ASP A 197 2.05 20.72 1.61
CA ASP A 197 1.42 21.97 1.98
C ASP A 197 -0.07 21.91 1.63
N SER A 198 -0.92 22.35 2.55
CA SER A 198 -2.36 22.44 2.28
C SER A 198 -2.64 23.52 1.25
N PRO A 199 -3.76 23.43 0.48
CA PRO A 199 -4.19 24.52 -0.40
C PRO A 199 -4.25 25.88 0.32
N ASN A 200 -4.80 25.91 1.54
CA ASN A 200 -4.85 27.12 2.35
C ASN A 200 -3.45 27.60 2.77
N THR A 201 -2.52 26.70 3.07
CA THR A 201 -1.13 27.07 3.39
C THR A 201 -0.48 27.74 2.20
N ILE A 202 -0.58 27.16 1.00
CA ILE A 202 -0.02 27.70 -0.24
C ILE A 202 -0.59 29.09 -0.55
N LEU A 203 -1.91 29.24 -0.45
CA LEU A 203 -2.57 30.53 -0.69
C LEU A 203 -2.08 31.60 0.30
N ASN A 204 -2.12 31.31 1.59
CA ASN A 204 -1.76 32.27 2.63
C ASN A 204 -0.26 32.62 2.65
N SER A 205 0.62 31.64 2.42
CA SER A 205 2.07 31.88 2.36
C SER A 205 2.41 32.71 1.13
N THR A 206 1.91 32.32 -0.05
CA THR A 206 2.16 33.05 -1.30
C THR A 206 1.68 34.49 -1.20
N PHE A 207 0.46 34.72 -0.70
CA PHE A 207 -0.06 36.07 -0.48
C PHE A 207 0.85 36.88 0.44
N SER A 208 1.22 36.31 1.60
CA SER A 208 2.00 37.03 2.60
C SER A 208 3.40 37.38 2.08
N ASP A 209 4.01 36.46 1.32
CA ASP A 209 5.33 36.64 0.72
C ASP A 209 5.29 37.66 -0.42
N THR A 210 4.28 37.59 -1.30
CA THR A 210 4.09 38.56 -2.40
C THR A 210 3.84 39.96 -1.85
N VAL A 211 2.86 40.13 -0.95
CA VAL A 211 2.60 41.44 -0.31
C VAL A 211 3.84 41.94 0.43
N GLY A 212 4.49 41.07 1.21
CA GLY A 212 5.68 41.42 1.97
C GLY A 212 6.83 41.91 1.09
N THR A 213 7.02 41.29 -0.07
CA THR A 213 8.08 41.62 -1.03
C THR A 213 7.74 42.90 -1.81
N GLU A 214 6.58 42.93 -2.46
CA GLU A 214 6.17 44.05 -3.30
C GLU A 214 5.97 45.32 -2.46
N ALA A 215 5.47 45.21 -1.23
CA ALA A 215 5.27 46.38 -0.37
C ALA A 215 6.60 46.97 0.12
N ARG A 216 7.66 46.15 0.26
CA ARG A 216 9.00 46.65 0.59
C ARG A 216 9.59 47.41 -0.60
N GLU A 217 9.46 46.86 -1.81
CA GLU A 217 9.97 47.50 -3.02
C GLU A 217 9.22 48.79 -3.36
N ALA A 218 7.89 48.79 -3.28
CA ALA A 218 7.08 49.97 -3.52
C ALA A 218 7.42 51.13 -2.57
N ARG A 219 7.67 50.83 -1.27
CA ARG A 219 8.09 51.82 -0.27
C ARG A 219 9.45 52.45 -0.54
N LYS A 220 10.38 51.71 -1.14
CA LYS A 220 11.71 52.23 -1.49
C LYS A 220 11.63 53.16 -2.71
N GLN A 221 10.75 52.83 -3.65
CA GLN A 221 10.64 53.53 -4.93
C GLN A 221 9.78 54.80 -4.84
N ASP A 222 8.84 54.85 -3.90
CA ASP A 222 7.85 55.93 -3.83
C ASP A 222 7.54 56.34 -2.37
N LYS A 223 7.88 57.59 -2.02
CA LYS A 223 7.63 58.15 -0.68
C LYS A 223 6.14 58.34 -0.38
N ALA A 224 5.32 58.63 -1.39
CA ALA A 224 3.88 58.80 -1.20
C ALA A 224 3.24 57.46 -0.83
N VAL A 225 3.65 56.38 -1.51
CA VAL A 225 3.23 55.00 -1.15
C VAL A 225 3.66 54.65 0.28
N ALA A 226 4.87 55.03 0.70
CA ALA A 226 5.33 54.78 2.06
C ALA A 226 4.48 55.49 3.11
N GLU A 227 4.06 56.72 2.85
CA GLU A 227 3.19 57.48 3.76
C GLU A 227 1.77 56.90 3.80
N VAL A 228 1.18 56.53 2.66
CA VAL A 228 -0.12 55.85 2.60
C VAL A 228 -0.09 54.53 3.40
N MET A 229 0.93 53.69 3.19
CA MET A 229 1.05 52.44 3.95
C MET A 229 1.18 52.67 5.45
N LYS A 230 1.83 53.76 5.88
CA LYS A 230 1.95 54.14 7.29
C LYS A 230 0.61 54.59 7.86
N GLN A 231 -0.14 55.41 7.11
CA GLN A 231 -1.47 55.88 7.51
C GLN A 231 -2.48 54.73 7.65
N HIS A 232 -2.41 53.75 6.75
CA HIS A 232 -3.31 52.59 6.73
C HIS A 232 -2.72 51.34 7.39
N MET A 233 -1.68 51.47 8.22
CA MET A 233 -0.93 50.34 8.78
C MET A 233 -1.82 49.34 9.52
N ALA A 234 -2.83 49.81 10.28
CA ALA A 234 -3.74 48.92 11.00
C ALA A 234 -4.57 48.03 10.07
N SER A 235 -5.13 48.60 9.00
CA SER A 235 -5.89 47.86 7.98
C SER A 235 -4.99 46.87 7.23
N LEU A 236 -3.79 47.31 6.84
CA LEU A 236 -2.80 46.47 6.16
C LEU A 236 -2.30 45.32 7.05
N GLN A 237 -2.10 45.56 8.35
CA GLN A 237 -1.81 44.48 9.30
C GLN A 237 -3.01 43.54 9.48
N GLY A 238 -4.23 44.07 9.41
CA GLY A 238 -5.46 43.27 9.47
C GLY A 238 -5.52 42.22 8.36
N VAL A 239 -5.23 42.60 7.12
CA VAL A 239 -5.23 41.68 5.96
C VAL A 239 -4.04 40.72 5.94
N MET A 240 -3.02 40.95 6.77
CA MET A 240 -1.85 40.06 6.90
C MET A 240 -2.00 39.04 8.03
N LYS A 241 -2.97 39.20 8.93
CA LYS A 241 -3.21 38.29 10.06
C LYS A 241 -3.94 37.01 9.62
N GLY A 242 -3.92 35.99 10.49
CA GLY A 242 -4.55 34.70 10.21
C GLY A 242 -6.06 34.82 10.10
N PHE A 243 -6.60 34.40 8.96
CA PHE A 243 -8.03 34.24 8.70
C PHE A 243 -8.44 32.77 8.88
N ASN A 244 -9.71 32.51 9.17
CA ASN A 244 -10.21 31.14 9.30
C ASN A 244 -10.38 30.47 7.93
N SER A 245 -10.52 31.26 6.86
CA SER A 245 -10.56 30.77 5.48
C SER A 245 -9.87 31.73 4.51
N TRP A 246 -9.54 31.23 3.31
CA TRP A 246 -9.05 32.07 2.23
C TRP A 246 -10.09 33.11 1.79
N GLN A 247 -11.37 32.72 1.74
CA GLN A 247 -12.46 33.61 1.36
C GLN A 247 -12.57 34.83 2.27
N GLU A 248 -12.45 34.64 3.58
CA GLU A 248 -12.44 35.75 4.55
C GLU A 248 -11.28 36.73 4.30
N ARG A 249 -10.12 36.23 3.86
CA ARG A 249 -8.99 37.09 3.50
C ARG A 249 -9.31 37.90 2.23
N VAL A 250 -9.86 37.25 1.20
CA VAL A 250 -10.26 37.92 -0.05
C VAL A 250 -11.23 39.05 0.25
N GLU A 251 -12.28 38.79 1.03
CA GLU A 251 -13.27 39.81 1.43
C GLU A 251 -12.65 40.97 2.22
N ALA A 252 -11.68 40.68 3.12
CA ALA A 252 -10.97 41.71 3.86
C ALA A 252 -10.09 42.56 2.95
N VAL A 253 -9.41 41.95 1.97
CA VAL A 253 -8.62 42.65 0.96
C VAL A 253 -9.53 43.53 0.09
N ASP A 254 -10.65 43.01 -0.42
CA ASP A 254 -11.58 43.77 -1.25
C ASP A 254 -12.11 45.02 -0.54
N ARG A 255 -12.44 44.89 0.75
CA ARG A 255 -12.87 46.03 1.57
C ARG A 255 -11.76 47.08 1.72
N VAL A 256 -10.55 46.67 2.10
CA VAL A 256 -9.41 47.59 2.28
C VAL A 256 -9.00 48.23 0.96
N SER A 257 -8.99 47.47 -0.13
CA SER A 257 -8.73 47.98 -1.47
C SER A 257 -9.80 48.98 -1.92
N GLY A 258 -11.07 48.73 -1.61
CA GLY A 258 -12.17 49.67 -1.85
C GLY A 258 -12.01 50.99 -1.09
N GLU A 259 -11.65 50.93 0.20
CA GLU A 259 -11.37 52.11 1.04
C GLU A 259 -10.20 52.93 0.47
N LEU A 260 -9.12 52.28 0.07
CA LEU A 260 -7.94 52.94 -0.51
C LEU A 260 -8.29 53.61 -1.85
N LYS A 261 -9.02 52.92 -2.73
CA LYS A 261 -9.44 53.45 -4.04
C LYS A 261 -10.43 54.62 -3.93
N ALA A 262 -11.24 54.68 -2.88
CA ALA A 262 -12.20 55.77 -2.66
C ALA A 262 -11.54 57.14 -2.49
N SER A 263 -10.28 57.18 -2.03
CA SER A 263 -9.52 58.43 -1.88
C SER A 263 -9.11 59.07 -3.21
N GLN A 264 -9.12 58.31 -4.31
CA GLN A 264 -8.56 58.68 -5.62
C GLN A 264 -7.07 59.09 -5.60
N ASP A 265 -6.35 58.86 -4.49
CA ASP A 265 -4.91 59.08 -4.41
C ASP A 265 -4.18 58.01 -5.24
N PRO A 266 -3.36 58.38 -6.24
CA PRO A 266 -2.57 57.44 -7.02
C PRO A 266 -1.71 56.49 -6.16
N ALA A 267 -1.18 56.96 -5.03
CA ALA A 267 -0.40 56.14 -4.12
C ALA A 267 -1.28 55.10 -3.42
N ALA A 268 -2.48 55.47 -2.96
CA ALA A 268 -3.45 54.55 -2.36
C ALA A 268 -3.98 53.51 -3.35
N ILE A 269 -4.27 53.92 -4.59
CA ILE A 269 -4.66 53.01 -5.67
C ILE A 269 -3.55 51.98 -5.92
N LYS A 270 -2.28 52.39 -5.90
CA LYS A 270 -1.15 51.48 -6.07
C LYS A 270 -1.02 50.47 -4.93
N VAL A 271 -1.29 50.87 -3.68
CA VAL A 271 -1.32 49.92 -2.54
C VAL A 271 -2.47 48.92 -2.68
N ALA A 272 -3.66 49.38 -3.10
CA ALA A 272 -4.80 48.49 -3.35
C ALA A 272 -4.49 47.45 -4.44
N GLN A 273 -3.87 47.90 -5.55
CA GLN A 273 -3.51 47.03 -6.66
C GLN A 273 -2.53 45.92 -6.24
N LEU A 274 -1.56 46.25 -5.38
CA LEU A 274 -0.60 45.28 -4.84
C LEU A 274 -1.30 44.16 -4.05
N LEU A 275 -2.29 44.49 -3.24
CA LEU A 275 -3.06 43.48 -2.49
C LEU A 275 -3.87 42.58 -3.43
N GLU A 276 -4.51 43.17 -4.44
CA GLU A 276 -5.30 42.44 -5.45
C GLU A 276 -4.43 41.52 -6.31
N ASP A 277 -3.25 41.98 -6.71
CA ASP A 277 -2.30 41.19 -7.50
C ASP A 277 -1.71 40.04 -6.67
N ALA A 278 -1.51 40.22 -5.36
CA ALA A 278 -1.10 39.15 -4.47
C ALA A 278 -2.16 38.05 -4.32
N ILE A 279 -3.46 38.38 -4.32
CA ILE A 279 -4.55 37.38 -4.35
C ILE A 279 -4.46 36.55 -5.64
N LYS A 280 -4.40 37.22 -6.81
CA LYS A 280 -4.27 36.54 -8.10
C LYS A 280 -3.04 35.63 -8.15
N LYS A 281 -1.90 36.10 -7.64
CA LYS A 281 -0.66 35.32 -7.61
C LYS A 281 -0.77 34.08 -6.72
N ALA A 282 -1.41 34.21 -5.56
CA ALA A 282 -1.67 33.09 -4.67
C ALA A 282 -2.54 32.03 -5.34
N GLU A 283 -3.63 32.44 -5.99
CA GLU A 283 -4.54 31.55 -6.70
C GLU A 283 -3.89 30.87 -7.91
N GLU A 284 -3.13 31.61 -8.72
CA GLU A 284 -2.31 31.03 -9.80
C GLU A 284 -1.31 29.99 -9.26
N THR A 285 -0.66 30.29 -8.12
CA THR A 285 0.31 29.38 -7.51
C THR A 285 -0.37 28.10 -7.03
N LEU A 286 -1.55 28.22 -6.39
CA LEU A 286 -2.35 27.05 -6.01
C LEU A 286 -2.81 26.25 -7.24
N ASN A 287 -3.32 26.91 -8.28
CA ASN A 287 -3.76 26.24 -9.50
C ASN A 287 -2.60 25.49 -10.18
N ASN A 288 -1.40 26.08 -10.18
CA ASN A 288 -0.20 25.43 -10.69
C ASN A 288 0.24 24.23 -9.83
N TYR A 289 0.02 24.28 -8.52
CA TYR A 289 0.28 23.17 -7.60
C TYR A 289 -0.72 22.02 -7.76
N LEU A 290 -2.01 22.35 -7.89
CA LEU A 290 -3.09 21.39 -8.07
C LEU A 290 -3.10 20.80 -9.48
N SER A 291 -2.62 21.53 -10.50
CA SER A 291 -2.50 21.03 -11.86
C SER A 291 -1.52 19.85 -11.96
N ASN A 292 -1.87 18.89 -12.82
CA ASN A 292 -1.05 17.74 -13.17
C ASN A 292 -0.42 17.81 -14.58
N ASP A 293 -0.32 19.01 -15.16
CA ASP A 293 0.12 19.27 -16.56
C ASP A 293 1.58 18.84 -16.85
N ASN A 294 1.81 17.53 -17.03
CA ASN A 294 3.09 16.91 -17.39
C ASN A 294 4.29 17.18 -16.47
N LYS A 295 4.05 17.55 -15.22
CA LYS A 295 5.10 17.72 -14.18
C LYS A 295 5.62 16.39 -13.61
N THR A 296 5.42 15.29 -14.33
CA THR A 296 5.74 13.95 -13.84
C THR A 296 7.24 13.75 -13.82
N PRO A 297 7.84 13.44 -12.65
CA PRO A 297 9.29 13.36 -12.54
C PRO A 297 9.90 12.15 -13.27
N VAL A 298 9.08 11.16 -13.64
CA VAL A 298 9.52 9.97 -14.37
C VAL A 298 8.71 9.79 -15.66
N THR A 299 9.40 9.80 -16.80
CA THR A 299 8.78 9.72 -18.13
C THR A 299 7.98 8.43 -18.32
N SER A 300 8.36 7.32 -17.69
CA SER A 300 7.62 6.07 -17.86
C SER A 300 6.16 6.24 -17.44
N LEU A 301 5.85 7.03 -16.41
CA LEU A 301 4.49 7.25 -15.91
C LEU A 301 3.56 8.00 -16.88
N THR A 302 4.07 8.58 -17.96
CA THR A 302 3.24 9.26 -18.98
C THR A 302 2.63 8.30 -20.00
N GLN A 303 3.03 7.03 -20.01
CA GLN A 303 2.49 6.00 -20.89
C GLN A 303 1.11 5.54 -20.42
N ALA A 304 0.06 5.85 -21.20
CA ALA A 304 -1.32 5.46 -20.90
C ALA A 304 -1.48 3.94 -20.86
N ASP A 305 -0.99 3.24 -21.87
CA ASP A 305 -1.06 1.78 -21.97
C ASP A 305 0.04 1.14 -21.12
N LYS A 306 -0.25 0.97 -19.83
CA LYS A 306 0.69 0.40 -18.85
C LYS A 306 0.00 -0.65 -18.01
N THR A 307 0.63 -1.81 -17.81
CA THR A 307 0.14 -2.86 -16.92
C THR A 307 0.26 -2.44 -15.45
N PHE A 308 -0.63 -2.93 -14.59
CA PHE A 308 -0.66 -2.56 -13.16
C PHE A 308 0.69 -2.77 -12.44
N ASN A 309 1.33 -3.92 -12.65
CA ASN A 309 2.61 -4.25 -12.02
C ASN A 309 3.73 -3.29 -12.41
N LEU A 310 3.76 -2.85 -13.67
CA LEU A 310 4.74 -1.87 -14.15
C LEU A 310 4.42 -0.47 -13.63
N LEU A 311 3.14 -0.09 -13.59
CA LEU A 311 2.70 1.17 -12.99
C LEU A 311 3.10 1.25 -11.52
N LEU A 312 2.80 0.21 -10.75
CA LEU A 312 3.14 0.14 -9.33
C LEU A 312 4.66 0.25 -9.13
N ALA A 313 5.45 -0.46 -9.93
CA ALA A 313 6.91 -0.39 -9.85
C ALA A 313 7.45 1.00 -10.20
N ASP A 314 6.98 1.61 -11.29
CA ASP A 314 7.42 2.94 -11.72
C ASP A 314 7.00 4.04 -10.72
N TRP A 315 5.78 3.96 -10.20
CA TRP A 315 5.26 4.94 -9.25
C TRP A 315 5.99 4.85 -7.90
N THR A 316 6.20 3.64 -7.37
CA THR A 316 6.90 3.45 -6.09
C THR A 316 8.35 3.91 -6.16
N VAL A 317 9.05 3.64 -7.26
CA VAL A 317 10.40 4.17 -7.50
C VAL A 317 10.37 5.70 -7.57
N ALA A 318 9.48 6.30 -8.36
CA ALA A 318 9.36 7.75 -8.46
C ALA A 318 9.06 8.41 -7.10
N ALA A 319 8.16 7.81 -6.32
CA ALA A 319 7.79 8.29 -5.00
C ALA A 319 8.96 8.17 -4.02
N TYR A 320 9.72 7.06 -4.08
CA TYR A 320 10.91 6.85 -3.28
C TYR A 320 11.99 7.90 -3.60
N THR A 321 12.33 8.09 -4.88
CA THR A 321 13.42 8.98 -5.31
C THR A 321 13.09 10.46 -5.16
N HIS A 322 11.83 10.86 -5.31
CA HIS A 322 11.41 12.26 -5.25
C HIS A 322 10.75 12.65 -3.93
N SER A 323 10.72 11.77 -2.92
CA SER A 323 10.08 12.04 -1.61
C SER A 323 10.52 13.33 -0.90
N LYS A 324 11.74 13.82 -1.18
CA LYS A 324 12.27 15.08 -0.62
C LYS A 324 11.99 16.31 -1.50
N ASP A 325 11.67 16.14 -2.77
CA ASP A 325 11.26 17.23 -3.67
C ASP A 325 9.73 17.36 -3.64
N LYS A 326 9.24 18.36 -2.89
CA LYS A 326 7.80 18.59 -2.72
C LYS A 326 7.04 18.74 -4.04
N GLN A 327 7.64 19.37 -5.05
CA GLN A 327 6.95 19.62 -6.32
C GLN A 327 6.88 18.35 -7.17
N ALA A 328 8.01 17.67 -7.35
CA ALA A 328 8.06 16.40 -8.06
C ALA A 328 7.21 15.33 -7.38
N PHE A 329 7.25 15.28 -6.05
CA PHE A 329 6.45 14.35 -5.27
C PHE A 329 4.96 14.65 -5.39
N SER A 330 4.54 15.91 -5.19
CA SER A 330 3.12 16.32 -5.35
C SER A 330 2.58 15.99 -6.74
N ALA A 331 3.41 16.12 -7.78
CA ALA A 331 3.03 15.75 -9.13
C ALA A 331 2.72 14.25 -9.30
N LEU A 332 3.04 13.36 -8.35
CA LEU A 332 2.68 11.93 -8.42
C LEU A 332 1.24 11.62 -7.98
N PHE A 333 0.50 12.61 -7.47
CA PHE A 333 -0.83 12.46 -6.87
C PHE A 333 -1.91 13.10 -7.74
N SER A 334 -3.13 12.57 -7.67
CA SER A 334 -4.24 13.10 -8.47
C SER A 334 -4.63 14.50 -8.00
N GLU A 335 -5.29 15.28 -8.86
CA GLU A 335 -5.81 16.60 -8.46
C GLU A 335 -6.78 16.45 -7.28
N GLN A 336 -7.62 15.40 -7.29
CA GLN A 336 -8.53 15.05 -6.21
C GLN A 336 -7.77 14.74 -4.90
N PHE A 337 -6.71 13.94 -4.96
CA PHE A 337 -5.90 13.63 -3.77
C PHE A 337 -5.30 14.90 -3.16
N LYS A 338 -4.78 15.80 -4.00
CA LYS A 338 -4.17 17.06 -3.56
C LYS A 338 -5.16 18.02 -2.89
N GLN A 339 -6.42 18.02 -3.32
CA GLN A 339 -7.48 18.83 -2.70
C GLN A 339 -7.78 18.43 -1.25
N GLN A 340 -7.40 17.21 -0.84
CA GLN A 340 -7.63 16.71 0.52
C GLN A 340 -6.50 17.06 1.50
N LEU A 341 -5.45 17.75 1.06
CA LEU A 341 -4.28 18.09 1.87
C LEU A 341 -4.55 19.25 2.86
N PRO A 342 -3.90 19.28 4.04
CA PRO A 342 -2.99 18.28 4.54
C PRO A 342 -3.81 17.15 5.17
N ILE A 343 -3.55 15.91 4.75
CA ILE A 343 -4.33 14.80 5.31
C ILE A 343 -3.76 14.47 6.69
N LYS A 344 -4.52 14.80 7.75
CA LYS A 344 -4.19 14.45 9.14
C LYS A 344 -4.72 13.07 9.50
N ASP A 345 -4.47 12.09 8.63
CA ASP A 345 -4.82 10.68 8.85
C ASP A 345 -3.55 9.86 9.00
N ARG A 346 -3.33 9.36 10.22
CA ARG A 346 -2.18 8.53 10.55
C ARG A 346 -2.18 7.19 9.81
N GLU A 347 -3.35 6.63 9.52
CA GLU A 347 -3.44 5.36 8.80
C GLU A 347 -3.16 5.55 7.31
N LEU A 348 -3.58 6.67 6.73
CA LEU A 348 -3.17 7.05 5.37
C LEU A 348 -1.65 7.23 5.28
N ASP A 349 -1.06 7.99 6.20
CA ASP A 349 0.40 8.24 6.22
C ASP A 349 1.19 6.92 6.30
N LYS A 350 0.77 6.00 7.18
CA LYS A 350 1.33 4.64 7.23
C LYS A 350 1.14 3.87 5.93
N ALA A 351 -0.02 3.98 5.28
CA ALA A 351 -0.31 3.27 4.04
C ALA A 351 0.58 3.74 2.90
N LEU A 352 0.70 5.06 2.76
CA LEU A 352 1.55 5.70 1.78
C LEU A 352 3.03 5.39 2.05
N SER A 353 3.45 5.40 3.32
CA SER A 353 4.79 4.98 3.74
C SER A 353 5.14 3.57 3.27
N ARG A 354 4.27 2.59 3.51
CA ARG A 354 4.50 1.20 3.06
C ARG A 354 4.54 1.08 1.55
N LEU A 355 3.70 1.84 0.84
CA LEU A 355 3.70 1.84 -0.62
C LEU A 355 5.04 2.36 -1.16
N ILE A 356 5.56 3.45 -0.60
CA ILE A 356 6.86 4.04 -0.98
C ILE A 356 8.02 3.09 -0.66
N ASP A 357 7.95 2.38 0.47
CA ASP A 357 8.99 1.45 0.92
C ASP A 357 8.92 0.05 0.26
N LEU A 358 7.91 -0.19 -0.57
CA LEU A 358 7.69 -1.48 -1.23
C LEU A 358 8.93 -2.01 -1.98
N PRO A 359 9.71 -1.19 -2.72
CA PRO A 359 10.93 -1.67 -3.37
C PRO A 359 11.98 -2.17 -2.38
N GLN A 360 12.16 -1.52 -1.22
CA GLN A 360 13.10 -2.01 -0.22
C GLN A 360 12.64 -3.33 0.38
N HIS A 361 11.33 -3.45 0.65
CA HIS A 361 10.73 -4.64 1.22
C HIS A 361 10.90 -5.87 0.32
N LEU A 362 10.67 -5.72 -0.98
CA LEU A 362 10.78 -6.83 -1.95
C LEU A 362 12.21 -7.02 -2.47
N GLY A 363 13.01 -5.96 -2.55
CA GLY A 363 14.34 -5.95 -3.17
C GLY A 363 15.51 -6.21 -2.23
N LYS A 364 15.28 -6.47 -0.94
CA LYS A 364 16.34 -6.61 0.08
C LYS A 364 17.35 -5.45 0.05
N MET A 365 16.84 -4.22 -0.02
CA MET A 365 17.59 -2.96 -0.10
C MET A 365 18.20 -2.59 -1.47
N SER A 366 18.02 -3.40 -2.53
CA SER A 366 18.29 -2.95 -3.91
C SER A 366 17.03 -2.38 -4.54
N LEU A 367 17.05 -1.10 -4.93
CA LEU A 367 15.92 -0.45 -5.61
C LEU A 367 15.62 -1.14 -6.95
N THR A 368 16.66 -1.53 -7.69
CA THR A 368 16.54 -2.27 -8.95
C THR A 368 15.91 -3.64 -8.76
N ASP A 369 16.34 -4.39 -7.74
CA ASP A 369 15.78 -5.72 -7.46
C ASP A 369 14.32 -5.57 -6.99
N GLY A 370 14.04 -4.55 -6.16
CA GLY A 370 12.70 -4.19 -5.73
C GLY A 370 11.77 -3.89 -6.89
N TYR A 371 12.23 -3.06 -7.84
CA TYR A 371 11.51 -2.74 -9.07
C TYR A 371 11.15 -3.99 -9.88
N GLN A 372 12.09 -4.93 -10.03
CA GLN A 372 11.84 -6.17 -10.74
C GLN A 372 10.90 -7.10 -9.96
N HIS A 373 11.06 -7.20 -8.65
CA HIS A 373 10.22 -8.05 -7.82
C HIS A 373 8.78 -7.53 -7.71
N ILE A 374 8.54 -6.22 -7.71
CA ILE A 374 7.17 -5.67 -7.82
C ILE A 374 6.52 -6.13 -9.13
N GLN A 375 7.25 -6.06 -10.24
CA GLN A 375 6.73 -6.51 -11.53
C GLN A 375 6.36 -7.99 -11.53
N ILE A 376 7.17 -8.83 -10.87
CA ILE A 376 6.95 -10.27 -10.75
C ILE A 376 5.79 -10.56 -9.79
N GLU A 377 5.74 -9.90 -8.64
CA GLU A 377 4.71 -10.11 -7.62
C GLU A 377 3.33 -9.82 -8.20
N PHE A 378 3.12 -8.63 -8.75
CA PHE A 378 1.81 -8.18 -9.18
C PHE A 378 1.50 -8.50 -10.65
N ASN A 379 2.30 -9.35 -11.31
CA ASN A 379 2.08 -9.67 -12.72
C ASN A 379 0.68 -10.26 -12.94
N HIS A 380 -0.09 -9.65 -13.85
CA HIS A 380 -1.49 -9.98 -14.11
C HIS A 380 -2.41 -9.95 -12.89
N ALA A 381 -2.04 -9.28 -11.80
CA ALA A 381 -2.92 -9.10 -10.63
C ALA A 381 -4.19 -8.31 -10.99
N LEU A 382 -4.12 -7.48 -12.04
CA LEU A 382 -5.26 -6.78 -12.64
C LEU A 382 -5.18 -6.85 -14.17
N PRO A 383 -6.34 -6.81 -14.87
CA PRO A 383 -6.37 -6.67 -16.33
C PRO A 383 -5.83 -5.31 -16.75
N ALA A 384 -5.30 -5.22 -17.97
CA ALA A 384 -4.76 -3.96 -18.49
C ALA A 384 -5.84 -2.87 -18.57
N SER A 385 -5.45 -1.64 -18.22
CA SER A 385 -6.28 -0.44 -18.24
C SER A 385 -5.42 0.75 -18.66
N ASN A 386 -6.03 1.71 -19.33
CA ASN A 386 -5.41 2.98 -19.74
C ASN A 386 -6.05 4.21 -19.09
N LYS A 387 -6.95 4.00 -18.12
CA LYS A 387 -7.67 5.07 -17.41
C LYS A 387 -7.56 4.98 -15.91
N ARG A 388 -7.74 3.78 -15.37
CA ARG A 388 -7.82 3.59 -13.91
C ARG A 388 -7.42 2.17 -13.51
N TYR A 389 -6.70 2.07 -12.41
CA TYR A 389 -6.47 0.83 -11.68
C TYR A 389 -7.03 0.97 -10.28
N GLU A 390 -7.76 -0.06 -9.84
CA GLU A 390 -8.21 -0.21 -8.46
C GLU A 390 -7.77 -1.58 -7.97
N PHE A 391 -6.76 -1.57 -7.11
CA PHE A 391 -6.26 -2.78 -6.49
C PHE A 391 -6.66 -2.79 -5.03
N LYS A 392 -7.23 -3.91 -4.57
CA LYS A 392 -7.62 -4.10 -3.18
C LYS A 392 -7.37 -5.53 -2.78
N ASP A 393 -6.59 -5.71 -1.72
CA ASP A 393 -6.35 -6.99 -1.09
C ASP A 393 -6.40 -6.88 0.44
N ALA A 394 -6.10 -7.96 1.16
CA ALA A 394 -6.18 -7.98 2.62
C ALA A 394 -5.13 -7.08 3.33
N LEU A 395 -4.15 -6.51 2.62
CA LEU A 395 -3.13 -5.62 3.17
C LEU A 395 -3.40 -4.16 2.85
N HIS A 396 -3.82 -3.87 1.63
CA HIS A 396 -3.98 -2.50 1.18
C HIS A 396 -5.01 -2.36 0.06
N SER A 397 -5.52 -1.14 -0.05
CA SER A 397 -6.24 -0.64 -1.21
C SER A 397 -5.38 0.46 -1.83
N VAL A 398 -5.17 0.41 -3.13
CA VAL A 398 -4.48 1.46 -3.88
C VAL A 398 -5.22 1.70 -5.18
N SER A 399 -5.39 2.96 -5.54
CA SER A 399 -5.94 3.33 -6.84
C SER A 399 -5.04 4.31 -7.56
N PHE A 400 -4.94 4.11 -8.87
CA PHE A 400 -4.24 5.00 -9.78
C PHE A 400 -5.20 5.45 -10.87
N VAL A 401 -5.10 6.72 -11.27
CA VAL A 401 -5.85 7.31 -12.37
C VAL A 401 -4.88 7.87 -13.40
N TYR A 402 -5.20 7.71 -14.68
CA TYR A 402 -4.48 8.37 -15.77
C TYR A 402 -5.19 9.69 -16.08
N GLU A 403 -4.55 10.80 -15.74
CA GLU A 403 -5.09 12.14 -15.95
C GLU A 403 -3.99 13.09 -16.41
N LYS A 404 -4.36 14.07 -17.25
CA LYS A 404 -3.43 15.09 -17.76
C LYS A 404 -2.13 14.53 -18.34
N GLY A 405 -2.21 13.35 -18.98
CA GLY A 405 -1.07 12.71 -19.65
C GLY A 405 -0.17 11.85 -18.76
N ALA A 406 -0.55 11.57 -17.51
CA ALA A 406 0.24 10.71 -16.63
C ALA A 406 -0.59 9.93 -15.61
N TRP A 407 -0.03 8.81 -15.14
CA TRP A 407 -0.58 8.06 -14.02
C TRP A 407 -0.31 8.76 -12.69
N ARG A 408 -1.34 8.83 -11.84
CA ARG A 408 -1.36 9.51 -10.55
C ARG A 408 -1.94 8.60 -9.47
N LEU A 409 -1.41 8.67 -8.26
CA LEU A 409 -2.03 8.03 -7.10
C LEU A 409 -3.30 8.79 -6.73
N ASP A 410 -4.42 8.07 -6.71
CA ASP A 410 -5.73 8.66 -6.45
C ASP A 410 -6.25 8.31 -5.05
N SER A 411 -5.90 7.13 -4.54
CA SER A 411 -6.13 6.77 -3.15
C SER A 411 -5.19 5.67 -2.68
N VAL A 412 -4.93 5.64 -1.38
CA VAL A 412 -4.23 4.53 -0.72
C VAL A 412 -4.81 4.35 0.68
N SER A 413 -4.91 3.11 1.15
CA SER A 413 -5.27 2.81 2.54
C SER A 413 -4.69 1.46 2.91
N GLN A 414 -4.21 1.31 4.14
CA GLN A 414 -4.03 -0.03 4.68
C GLN A 414 -5.42 -0.59 4.98
N LEU A 415 -5.69 -1.79 4.51
CA LEU A 415 -6.81 -2.50 5.09
C LEU A 415 -6.33 -2.93 6.48
N PRO A 416 -7.07 -2.57 7.55
CA PRO A 416 -6.79 -3.18 8.83
C PRO A 416 -6.92 -4.67 8.60
N ILE A 417 -5.80 -5.37 8.70
CA ILE A 417 -5.84 -6.72 9.22
C ILE A 417 -6.57 -6.51 10.51
N SER A 418 -7.73 -7.14 10.67
CA SER A 418 -8.39 -7.14 11.96
C SER A 418 -7.32 -7.51 12.96
N HIS A 419 -6.77 -6.51 13.67
CA HIS A 419 -6.09 -6.75 14.92
C HIS A 419 -7.28 -7.13 15.77
N TYR A 420 -7.57 -8.44 15.75
CA TYR A 420 -8.67 -9.05 16.47
C TYR A 420 -8.63 -8.42 17.85
N ASN A 421 -9.71 -7.72 18.20
CA ASN A 421 -9.84 -7.05 19.48
C ASN A 421 -9.32 -8.01 20.56
N GLN A 422 -8.44 -7.51 21.43
CA GLN A 422 -8.15 -8.19 22.68
C GLN A 422 -9.49 -8.33 23.41
N GLY A 423 -10.09 -9.51 23.29
CA GLY A 423 -11.21 -9.97 24.08
C GLY A 423 -10.69 -10.72 25.29
#